data_AF-A0A9D7TJ04-F1
#
_entry.id   AF-A0A9D7TJ04-F1
#
_cell.length_a   1.000
_cell.length_b   1.000
_cell.length_c   1.000
_cell.angle_alpha   90.00
_cell.angle_beta   90.00
_cell.angle_gamma   90.00
#
_symmetry.space_group_name_H-M   'P 1'
#
loop_
_entity.id
_entity.type
_entity.pdbx_description
1 polymer ?
#
loop_
_entity_poly.entity_id
_entity_poly.type
_entity_poly.pdbx_seq_one_letter_code
_entity_poly.pdbx_strand_id
1 'polypeptide(L)'
;MKKTSIKTKKERLIFSSASFILIAIIALLFSGCSVIGWFYGKSTKRYKTEVQISGWEINKIDKIQELKLILRNSDTIVGKNLHNEFIPENEYAQLYNVAYERLFGEVKIPKIGDTIRISSRTNNFNSDQYLENLTFAGFDYNSIYLNGNNQIKPYSFISLKNPQIKSGSKLDFQHIQQLLQTGEIPLKILRVIETNSGLKRLNPNEIQYVSYTIPEKKYAKEGFLIGLGADILVLSIALVSANNPPQQQSVFRNDFIGGSCPYIYSYDGKNYHLDSETFGGSIFKAAQRTDVDNLDYLKEHKGYYQLRLTNELDETQYVDEFKLLIADHPKGTQVIPSFDGKLHVLNTLKSPERATDKDGNNVLHLIKSKDDNV
;
A
#
# COMPACT_ATOMS: atom_id res chain seq x y z
N MET A 1 74.22 -26.07 -39.73
CA MET A 1 72.93 -26.40 -39.09
C MET A 1 72.83 -25.67 -37.75
N LYS A 2 71.99 -24.62 -37.64
CA LYS A 2 71.54 -24.04 -36.37
C LYS A 2 70.13 -23.52 -36.58
N LYS A 3 69.18 -24.09 -35.83
CA LYS A 3 67.75 -23.74 -35.82
C LYS A 3 67.59 -22.32 -35.27
N THR A 4 66.92 -21.45 -36.01
CA THR A 4 66.36 -20.20 -35.46
C THR A 4 64.85 -20.27 -35.59
N SER A 5 64.20 -20.34 -34.44
CA SER A 5 62.75 -20.45 -34.26
C SER A 5 62.04 -19.23 -34.85
N ILE A 6 61.15 -19.46 -35.81
CA ILE A 6 60.19 -18.47 -36.29
C ILE A 6 59.10 -18.37 -35.22
N LYS A 7 59.25 -17.46 -34.26
CA LYS A 7 58.13 -17.00 -33.45
C LYS A 7 57.19 -16.24 -34.37
N THR A 8 56.03 -16.84 -34.61
CA THR A 8 55.03 -16.41 -35.58
C THR A 8 54.42 -15.06 -35.19
N LYS A 9 54.15 -14.26 -36.22
CA LYS A 9 53.44 -12.96 -36.26
C LYS A 9 52.07 -12.94 -35.53
N LYS A 10 51.63 -14.07 -34.98
CA LYS A 10 50.38 -14.29 -34.25
C LYS A 10 50.46 -13.76 -32.80
N GLU A 11 51.65 -13.71 -32.19
CA GLU A 11 51.82 -13.20 -30.80
C GLU A 11 51.71 -11.66 -30.70
N ARG A 12 52.02 -10.90 -31.76
CA ARG A 12 51.91 -9.42 -31.75
C ARG A 12 50.50 -8.87 -31.99
N LEU A 13 49.57 -9.66 -32.55
CA LEU A 13 48.18 -9.20 -32.73
C LEU A 13 47.31 -9.43 -31.48
N ILE A 14 47.66 -10.37 -30.62
CA ILE A 14 46.89 -10.70 -29.40
C ILE A 14 47.19 -9.70 -28.27
N PHE A 15 48.38 -9.08 -28.28
CA PHE A 15 48.77 -8.09 -27.27
C PHE A 15 48.13 -6.71 -27.46
N SER A 16 47.63 -6.41 -28.67
CA SER A 16 46.95 -5.14 -28.99
C SER A 16 45.50 -5.15 -28.52
N SER A 17 44.72 -6.19 -28.86
CA SER A 17 43.29 -6.26 -28.54
C SER A 17 43.02 -6.43 -27.04
N ALA A 18 43.80 -7.23 -26.31
CA ALA A 18 43.64 -7.42 -24.87
C ALA A 18 43.95 -6.13 -24.07
N SER A 19 44.94 -5.35 -24.53
CA SER A 19 45.30 -4.08 -23.90
C SER A 19 44.25 -2.99 -24.15
N PHE A 20 43.64 -2.94 -25.34
CA PHE A 20 42.53 -2.02 -25.62
C PHE A 20 41.26 -2.37 -24.83
N ILE A 21 40.96 -3.66 -24.65
CA ILE A 21 39.83 -4.11 -23.82
C ILE A 21 40.05 -3.77 -22.34
N LEU A 22 41.27 -3.98 -21.83
CA LEU A 22 41.62 -3.62 -20.45
C LEU A 22 41.54 -2.10 -20.21
N ILE A 23 42.02 -1.30 -21.16
CA ILE A 23 41.94 0.17 -21.08
C ILE A 23 40.49 0.67 -21.19
N ALA A 24 39.66 0.04 -22.03
CA ALA A 24 38.23 0.36 -22.12
C ALA A 24 37.46 -0.03 -20.85
N ILE A 25 37.79 -1.16 -20.22
CA ILE A 25 37.23 -1.59 -18.93
C ILE A 25 37.65 -0.63 -17.80
N ILE A 26 38.92 -0.22 -17.77
CA ILE A 26 39.41 0.75 -16.77
C ILE A 26 38.77 2.13 -17.01
N ALA A 27 38.62 2.57 -18.25
CA ALA A 27 37.95 3.82 -18.59
C ALA A 27 36.46 3.80 -18.19
N LEU A 28 35.75 2.68 -18.39
CA LEU A 28 34.37 2.48 -17.93
C LEU A 28 34.26 2.45 -16.40
N LEU A 29 35.23 1.86 -15.68
CA LEU A 29 35.25 1.87 -14.21
C LEU A 29 35.52 3.26 -13.62
N PHE A 30 36.22 4.15 -14.34
CA PHE A 30 36.49 5.54 -13.92
C PHE A 30 35.52 6.59 -14.50
N SER A 31 34.71 6.24 -15.50
CA SER A 31 33.67 7.12 -16.07
C SER A 31 32.23 6.66 -15.79
N GLY A 32 32.07 5.51 -15.12
CA GLY A 32 30.78 4.88 -14.85
C GLY A 32 30.01 5.46 -13.66
N CYS A 33 28.76 5.02 -13.55
CA CYS A 33 27.79 5.41 -12.52
C CYS A 33 28.30 5.18 -11.09
N SER A 34 29.33 4.35 -10.92
CA SER A 34 30.07 4.12 -9.68
C SER A 34 30.74 5.38 -9.09
N VAL A 35 31.37 6.22 -9.93
CA VAL A 35 32.03 7.48 -9.47
C VAL A 35 30.99 8.57 -9.20
N ILE A 36 29.96 8.63 -10.04
CA ILE A 36 28.81 9.54 -9.87
C ILE A 36 28.06 9.19 -8.58
N GLY A 37 27.79 7.90 -8.32
CA GLY A 37 27.17 7.41 -7.08
C GLY A 37 28.00 7.71 -5.82
N TRP A 38 29.33 7.64 -5.91
CA TRP A 38 30.23 8.03 -4.82
C TRP A 38 30.21 9.55 -4.56
N PHE A 39 30.13 10.37 -5.61
CA PHE A 39 30.11 11.83 -5.51
C PHE A 39 28.73 12.36 -5.05
N TYR A 40 27.63 11.81 -5.55
CA TYR A 40 26.27 12.11 -5.06
C TYR A 40 26.08 11.64 -3.61
N GLY A 41 26.64 10.49 -3.24
CA GLY A 41 26.67 10.03 -1.85
C GLY A 41 27.43 10.94 -0.87
N LYS A 42 28.33 11.81 -1.39
CA LYS A 42 29.01 12.86 -0.61
C LYS A 42 28.32 14.22 -0.65
N SER A 43 27.52 14.51 -1.69
CA SER A 43 27.00 15.87 -1.99
C SER A 43 25.52 16.08 -1.61
N THR A 44 24.80 15.04 -1.16
CA THR A 44 23.44 15.22 -0.65
C THR A 44 23.47 15.93 0.71
N LYS A 45 22.75 17.06 0.79
CA LYS A 45 22.59 17.83 2.04
C LYS A 45 22.00 16.93 3.14
N ARG A 46 22.62 16.99 4.32
CA ARG A 46 22.26 16.22 5.51
C ARG A 46 20.96 16.75 6.10
N TYR A 47 19.89 15.96 6.07
CA TYR A 47 18.63 16.30 6.74
C TYR A 47 18.20 15.14 7.64
N LYS A 48 18.06 15.41 8.95
CA LYS A 48 17.31 14.55 9.86
C LYS A 48 15.85 14.57 9.38
N THR A 49 15.32 13.42 8.97
CA THR A 49 13.93 13.33 8.51
C THR A 49 13.08 12.86 9.68
N GLU A 50 12.16 13.72 10.11
CA GLU A 50 11.07 13.32 10.98
C GLU A 50 10.05 12.54 10.14
N VAL A 51 9.73 11.33 10.57
CA VAL A 51 8.70 10.49 9.96
C VAL A 51 7.48 10.54 10.86
N GLN A 52 6.31 10.71 10.26
CA GLN A 52 5.01 10.64 10.93
C GLN A 52 4.23 9.48 10.35
N ILE A 53 3.66 8.68 11.24
CA ILE A 53 3.11 7.36 10.91
C ILE A 53 1.87 7.13 11.79
N SER A 54 0.82 6.54 11.25
CA SER A 54 -0.47 6.42 11.95
C SER A 54 -1.12 5.05 11.76
N GLY A 55 -2.19 4.78 12.52
CA GLY A 55 -2.98 3.56 12.38
C GLY A 55 -2.18 2.27 12.52
N TRP A 56 -2.30 1.38 11.53
CA TRP A 56 -1.68 0.06 11.53
C TRP A 56 -0.15 0.11 11.28
N GLU A 57 0.35 1.16 10.61
CA GLU A 57 1.79 1.31 10.31
C GLU A 57 2.65 1.43 11.55
N ILE A 58 2.05 1.89 12.65
CA ILE A 58 2.67 1.95 13.98
C ILE A 58 3.28 0.58 14.37
N ASN A 59 2.71 -0.52 13.88
CA ASN A 59 3.22 -1.87 14.14
C ASN A 59 4.57 -2.17 13.43
N LYS A 60 5.01 -1.34 12.47
CA LYS A 60 6.27 -1.51 11.72
C LYS A 60 7.46 -0.81 12.38
N ILE A 61 7.25 -0.02 13.43
CA ILE A 61 8.30 0.75 14.12
C ILE A 61 9.22 -0.20 14.89
N ASP A 62 10.53 0.08 14.86
CA ASP A 62 11.48 -0.62 15.72
C ASP A 62 11.17 -0.30 17.19
N LYS A 63 11.01 -1.36 17.98
CA LYS A 63 10.65 -1.26 19.40
C LYS A 63 11.63 -0.34 20.13
N ILE A 64 12.91 -0.33 19.82
CA ILE A 64 13.91 0.33 20.68
C ILE A 64 13.97 1.87 20.49
N GLN A 65 13.27 2.42 19.49
CA GLN A 65 13.39 3.83 19.13
C GLN A 65 12.63 4.77 20.07
N GLU A 66 13.14 6.00 20.24
CA GLU A 66 12.39 7.09 20.89
C GLU A 66 11.33 7.65 19.93
N LEU A 67 10.09 7.69 20.41
CA LEU A 67 8.88 8.03 19.68
C LEU A 67 8.14 9.14 20.40
N LYS A 68 7.50 9.99 19.61
CA LYS A 68 6.56 11.02 20.06
C LYS A 68 5.16 10.65 19.59
N LEU A 69 4.32 10.20 20.51
CA LEU A 69 2.92 9.89 20.27
C LEU A 69 2.11 11.17 20.42
N ILE A 70 1.44 11.58 19.36
CA ILE A 70 0.49 12.70 19.37
C ILE A 70 -0.91 12.11 19.50
N LEU A 71 -1.60 12.48 20.58
CA LEU A 71 -2.95 12.04 20.87
C LEU A 71 -3.98 12.96 20.22
N ARG A 72 -5.19 12.44 19.99
CA ARG A 72 -6.30 13.21 19.40
C ARG A 72 -6.74 14.41 20.24
N ASN A 73 -6.49 14.39 21.55
CA ASN A 73 -6.71 15.52 22.45
C ASN A 73 -5.55 16.54 22.43
N SER A 74 -4.60 16.40 21.50
CA SER A 74 -3.37 17.20 21.37
C SER A 74 -2.31 16.95 22.45
N ASP A 75 -2.53 16.02 23.38
CA ASP A 75 -1.48 15.63 24.33
C ASP A 75 -0.35 14.92 23.60
N THR A 76 0.87 15.07 24.12
CA THR A 76 2.06 14.40 23.61
C THR A 76 2.61 13.44 24.64
N ILE A 77 2.93 12.22 24.21
CA ILE A 77 3.65 11.23 25.01
C ILE A 77 4.96 10.90 24.33
N VAL A 78 6.06 11.00 25.06
CA VAL A 78 7.39 10.63 24.58
C VAL A 78 7.85 9.36 25.29
N GLY A 79 8.35 8.40 24.54
CA GLY A 79 8.84 7.14 25.09
C GLY A 79 9.48 6.23 24.06
N LYS A 80 9.74 4.99 24.45
CA LYS A 80 10.35 3.94 23.62
C LYS A 80 9.63 2.61 23.81
N ASN A 81 10.08 1.57 23.11
CA ASN A 81 9.57 0.20 23.28
C ASN A 81 8.06 0.09 23.06
N LEU A 82 7.56 0.76 22.01
CA LEU A 82 6.15 0.69 21.64
C LEU A 82 5.78 -0.72 21.19
N HIS A 83 4.78 -1.31 21.85
CA HIS A 83 4.28 -2.63 21.52
C HIS A 83 2.78 -2.76 21.85
N ASN A 84 2.22 -3.92 21.51
CA ASN A 84 0.82 -4.24 21.76
C ASN A 84 0.70 -5.17 22.96
N GLU A 85 -0.21 -4.87 23.88
CA GLU A 85 -0.69 -5.78 24.91
C GLU A 85 -2.16 -6.10 24.65
N PHE A 86 -2.61 -7.32 24.97
CA PHE A 86 -4.05 -7.63 24.90
C PHE A 86 -4.77 -7.06 26.12
N ILE A 87 -5.95 -6.50 25.88
CA ILE A 87 -6.90 -6.18 26.95
C ILE A 87 -7.35 -7.50 27.61
N PRO A 88 -7.34 -7.60 28.95
CA PRO A 88 -7.86 -8.77 29.66
C PRO A 88 -9.29 -9.13 29.22
N GLU A 89 -9.60 -10.42 29.16
CA GLU A 89 -10.85 -10.91 28.55
C GLU A 89 -12.11 -10.30 29.16
N ASN A 90 -12.19 -10.22 30.50
CA ASN A 90 -13.34 -9.65 31.20
C ASN A 90 -13.53 -8.16 30.90
N GLU A 91 -12.42 -7.40 30.85
CA GLU A 91 -12.45 -5.97 30.56
C GLU A 91 -12.84 -5.72 29.11
N TYR A 92 -12.25 -6.47 28.18
CA TYR A 92 -12.59 -6.35 26.76
C TYR A 92 -14.04 -6.73 26.49
N ALA A 93 -14.55 -7.80 27.12
CA ALA A 93 -15.94 -8.22 26.96
C ALA A 93 -16.93 -7.15 27.41
N GLN A 94 -16.63 -6.41 28.49
CA GLN A 94 -17.45 -5.28 28.94
C GLN A 94 -17.46 -4.14 27.91
N LEU A 95 -16.29 -3.70 27.45
CA LEU A 95 -16.15 -2.65 26.44
C LEU A 95 -16.86 -3.03 25.14
N TYR A 96 -16.64 -4.26 24.68
CA TYR A 96 -17.22 -4.76 23.44
C TYR A 96 -18.74 -4.90 23.53
N ASN A 97 -19.28 -5.36 24.67
CA ASN A 97 -20.73 -5.48 24.84
C ASN A 97 -21.43 -4.11 24.77
N VAL A 98 -20.82 -3.05 25.30
CA VAL A 98 -21.38 -1.69 25.16
C VAL A 98 -21.49 -1.28 23.68
N ALA A 99 -20.44 -1.53 22.89
CA ALA A 99 -20.47 -1.27 21.45
C ALA A 99 -21.46 -2.18 20.71
N TYR A 100 -21.53 -3.46 21.11
CA TYR A 100 -22.46 -4.44 20.55
C TYR A 100 -23.91 -4.01 20.70
N GLU A 101 -24.33 -3.66 21.91
CA GLU A 101 -25.70 -3.23 22.19
C GLU A 101 -26.04 -1.93 21.48
N ARG A 102 -25.07 -0.99 21.36
CA ARG A 102 -25.26 0.26 20.62
C ARG A 102 -25.49 0.03 19.13
N LEU A 103 -24.75 -0.89 18.51
CA LEU A 103 -24.81 -1.18 17.07
C LEU A 103 -25.88 -2.23 16.73
N PHE A 104 -26.60 -2.73 17.74
CA PHE A 104 -27.53 -3.84 17.57
C PHE A 104 -28.67 -3.46 16.62
N GLY A 105 -28.87 -4.28 15.59
CA GLY A 105 -29.92 -4.08 14.57
C GLY A 105 -29.46 -3.29 13.35
N GLU A 106 -28.41 -2.46 13.49
CA GLU A 106 -27.84 -1.67 12.39
C GLU A 106 -26.68 -2.39 11.71
N VAL A 107 -25.76 -2.96 12.51
CA VAL A 107 -24.56 -3.63 12.02
C VAL A 107 -24.51 -5.07 12.53
N LYS A 108 -24.20 -6.01 11.63
CA LYS A 108 -24.02 -7.42 11.99
C LYS A 108 -22.58 -7.67 12.44
N ILE A 109 -22.37 -7.65 13.76
CA ILE A 109 -21.12 -8.01 14.42
C ILE A 109 -21.30 -9.25 15.31
N PRO A 110 -20.24 -10.04 15.55
CA PRO A 110 -20.32 -11.24 16.40
C PRO A 110 -20.38 -10.87 17.89
N LYS A 111 -21.04 -11.70 18.71
CA LYS A 111 -20.90 -11.66 20.17
C LYS A 111 -19.62 -12.37 20.60
N ILE A 112 -19.01 -11.94 21.71
CA ILE A 112 -17.87 -12.66 22.30
C ILE A 112 -18.28 -14.12 22.56
N GLY A 113 -17.49 -15.07 22.07
CA GLY A 113 -17.77 -16.50 22.13
C GLY A 113 -18.54 -17.07 20.94
N ASP A 114 -19.09 -16.23 20.04
CA ASP A 114 -19.77 -16.72 18.84
C ASP A 114 -18.82 -17.57 18.00
N THR A 115 -19.30 -18.71 17.51
CA THR A 115 -18.50 -19.53 16.59
C THR A 115 -18.46 -18.88 15.22
N ILE A 116 -17.26 -18.58 14.73
CA ILE A 116 -17.02 -17.99 13.43
C ILE A 116 -16.55 -19.07 12.46
N ARG A 117 -17.21 -19.17 11.31
CA ARG A 117 -16.74 -19.96 10.18
C ARG A 117 -15.95 -19.06 9.25
N ILE A 118 -14.72 -19.45 8.99
CA ILE A 118 -13.84 -18.81 8.01
C ILE A 118 -13.25 -19.86 7.09
N SER A 119 -13.02 -19.50 5.83
CA SER A 119 -12.14 -20.24 4.93
C SER A 119 -10.87 -19.42 4.65
N SER A 120 -9.72 -20.10 4.72
CA SER A 120 -8.42 -19.50 4.40
C SER A 120 -8.10 -19.74 2.93
N ARG A 121 -7.48 -18.74 2.29
CA ARG A 121 -6.95 -18.88 0.92
C ARG A 121 -5.73 -19.80 0.95
N THR A 122 -5.92 -21.09 0.73
CA THR A 122 -4.79 -21.98 0.42
C THR A 122 -4.43 -21.86 -1.06
N ASN A 123 -3.15 -22.02 -1.42
CA ASN A 123 -2.65 -21.91 -2.80
C ASN A 123 -3.23 -22.96 -3.78
N ASN A 124 -4.12 -23.84 -3.32
CA ASN A 124 -4.76 -24.86 -4.14
C ASN A 124 -6.19 -24.43 -4.47
N PHE A 125 -6.40 -24.11 -5.74
CA PHE A 125 -7.62 -23.53 -6.32
C PHE A 125 -8.92 -24.34 -6.20
N ASN A 126 -8.99 -25.44 -5.44
CA ASN A 126 -10.11 -26.38 -5.49
C ASN A 126 -10.75 -26.83 -4.16
N SER A 127 -10.42 -26.23 -3.01
CA SER A 127 -11.27 -26.42 -1.81
C SER A 127 -11.14 -25.28 -0.80
N ASP A 128 -12.27 -24.65 -0.47
CA ASP A 128 -12.37 -23.80 0.72
C ASP A 128 -12.32 -24.72 1.95
N GLN A 129 -11.14 -24.85 2.58
CA GLN A 129 -11.02 -25.56 3.84
C GLN A 129 -11.52 -24.63 4.96
N TYR A 130 -12.69 -24.95 5.50
CA TYR A 130 -13.23 -24.24 6.66
C TYR A 130 -12.48 -24.64 7.92
N LEU A 131 -12.06 -23.63 8.68
CA LEU A 131 -11.57 -23.85 10.04
C LEU A 131 -12.79 -23.97 10.97
N GLU A 132 -12.86 -25.07 11.72
CA GLU A 132 -13.97 -25.33 12.64
C GLU A 132 -13.60 -24.95 14.09
N ASN A 133 -14.63 -24.75 14.91
CA ASN A 133 -14.54 -24.52 16.36
C ASN A 133 -13.73 -23.28 16.80
N LEU A 134 -13.71 -22.25 15.95
CA LEU A 134 -13.11 -20.96 16.27
C LEU A 134 -14.16 -20.03 16.86
N THR A 135 -13.90 -19.48 18.03
CA THR A 135 -14.82 -18.56 18.72
C THR A 135 -14.31 -17.13 18.68
N PHE A 136 -15.20 -16.16 18.50
CA PHE A 136 -14.84 -14.76 18.42
C PHE A 136 -14.29 -14.24 19.76
N ALA A 137 -13.11 -13.64 19.71
CA ALA A 137 -12.41 -13.11 20.88
C ALA A 137 -12.15 -11.60 20.82
N GLY A 138 -12.38 -10.95 19.68
CA GLY A 138 -12.21 -9.51 19.49
C GLY A 138 -11.64 -9.12 18.13
N PHE A 139 -11.29 -7.85 17.98
CA PHE A 139 -10.71 -7.30 16.77
C PHE A 139 -9.44 -6.49 17.04
N ASP A 140 -8.55 -6.38 16.06
CA ASP A 140 -7.71 -5.19 15.87
C ASP A 140 -8.11 -4.49 14.56
N TYR A 141 -7.28 -3.55 14.07
CA TYR A 141 -7.60 -2.79 12.87
C TYR A 141 -7.82 -3.64 11.62
N ASN A 142 -7.06 -4.73 11.46
CA ASN A 142 -7.00 -5.46 10.20
C ASN A 142 -7.33 -6.96 10.37
N SER A 143 -7.63 -7.40 11.59
CA SER A 143 -7.80 -8.81 11.92
C SER A 143 -8.94 -9.05 12.91
N ILE A 144 -9.59 -10.20 12.73
CA ILE A 144 -10.44 -10.82 13.74
C ILE A 144 -9.59 -11.75 14.61
N TYR A 145 -9.70 -11.61 15.93
CA TYR A 145 -9.13 -12.54 16.87
C TYR A 145 -10.10 -13.68 17.11
N LEU A 146 -9.63 -14.90 16.85
CA LEU A 146 -10.39 -16.10 17.11
C LEU A 146 -9.65 -16.99 18.11
N ASN A 147 -10.40 -17.54 19.06
CA ASN A 147 -9.92 -18.53 20.00
C ASN A 147 -10.20 -19.93 19.47
N GLY A 148 -9.13 -20.71 19.25
CA GLY A 148 -9.18 -22.14 18.98
C GLY A 148 -8.23 -22.87 19.90
N ASN A 149 -8.71 -23.90 20.61
CA ASN A 149 -7.92 -24.69 21.56
C ASN A 149 -7.23 -23.84 22.65
N ASN A 150 -7.94 -22.88 23.25
CA ASN A 150 -7.43 -21.93 24.25
C ASN A 150 -6.26 -21.06 23.76
N GLN A 151 -6.12 -20.89 22.45
CA GLN A 151 -5.16 -19.97 21.85
C GLN A 151 -5.88 -18.94 21.00
N ILE A 152 -5.69 -17.68 21.33
CA ILE A 152 -6.19 -16.55 20.55
C ILE A 152 -5.20 -16.25 19.43
N LYS A 153 -5.67 -16.27 18.18
CA LYS A 153 -4.85 -15.97 17.00
C LYS A 153 -5.53 -14.91 16.13
N PRO A 154 -4.76 -13.99 15.53
CA PRO A 154 -5.28 -13.04 14.57
C PRO A 154 -5.51 -13.72 13.22
N TYR A 155 -6.60 -13.36 12.56
CA TYR A 155 -6.90 -13.73 11.18
C TYR A 155 -7.20 -12.45 10.39
N SER A 156 -6.34 -12.11 9.45
CA SER A 156 -6.42 -10.85 8.70
C SER A 156 -7.63 -10.84 7.77
N PHE A 157 -8.38 -9.73 7.75
CA PHE A 157 -9.59 -9.56 6.95
C PHE A 157 -9.36 -9.85 5.46
N ILE A 158 -8.25 -9.37 4.90
CA ILE A 158 -7.90 -9.56 3.48
C ILE A 158 -7.61 -11.02 3.09
N SER A 159 -7.32 -11.87 4.07
CA SER A 159 -6.99 -13.28 3.84
C SER A 159 -8.20 -14.21 3.94
N LEU A 160 -9.34 -13.71 4.43
CA LEU A 160 -10.51 -14.53 4.76
C LEU A 160 -11.58 -14.44 3.66
N LYS A 161 -12.16 -15.59 3.32
CA LYS A 161 -13.32 -15.67 2.43
C LYS A 161 -14.59 -15.98 3.23
N ASN A 162 -15.68 -15.32 2.84
CA ASN A 162 -17.04 -15.56 3.34
C ASN A 162 -17.14 -15.74 4.88
N PRO A 163 -16.59 -14.80 5.67
CA PRO A 163 -16.67 -14.88 7.12
C PRO A 163 -18.13 -14.84 7.57
N GLN A 164 -18.53 -15.80 8.40
CA GLN A 164 -19.90 -15.87 8.89
C GLN A 164 -19.95 -16.39 10.32
N ILE A 165 -20.90 -15.88 11.09
CA ILE A 165 -21.30 -16.49 12.36
C ILE A 165 -21.96 -17.82 12.03
N LYS A 166 -21.73 -18.86 12.85
CA LYS A 166 -22.28 -20.21 12.64
C LYS A 166 -23.82 -20.22 12.49
N SER A 167 -24.50 -19.24 13.08
CA SER A 167 -25.94 -18.97 12.94
C SER A 167 -26.38 -18.54 11.53
N GLY A 168 -25.44 -18.28 10.60
CA GLY A 168 -25.70 -17.92 9.21
C GLY A 168 -25.58 -16.43 8.89
N SER A 169 -25.25 -15.59 9.87
CA SER A 169 -25.03 -14.15 9.63
C SER A 169 -23.67 -13.90 8.99
N LYS A 170 -23.66 -13.38 7.76
CA LYS A 170 -22.42 -12.91 7.10
C LYS A 170 -21.86 -11.69 7.82
N LEU A 171 -20.54 -11.62 7.91
CA LEU A 171 -19.84 -10.47 8.46
C LEU A 171 -19.34 -9.58 7.32
N ASP A 172 -19.69 -8.30 7.39
CA ASP A 172 -19.19 -7.28 6.48
C ASP A 172 -17.90 -6.69 7.07
N PHE A 173 -16.75 -7.26 6.69
CA PHE A 173 -15.46 -6.81 7.22
C PHE A 173 -15.06 -5.43 6.73
N GLN A 174 -15.53 -4.95 5.58
CA GLN A 174 -15.22 -3.60 5.13
C GLN A 174 -15.89 -2.57 6.05
N HIS A 175 -17.18 -2.75 6.33
CA HIS A 175 -17.90 -1.89 7.27
C HIS A 175 -17.35 -2.04 8.70
N ILE A 176 -17.08 -3.26 9.17
CA ILE A 176 -16.48 -3.49 10.49
C ILE A 176 -15.12 -2.78 10.63
N GLN A 177 -14.27 -2.84 9.60
CA GLN A 177 -12.97 -2.15 9.58
C GLN A 177 -13.13 -0.63 9.71
N GLN A 178 -14.12 -0.03 9.05
CA GLN A 178 -14.42 1.39 9.20
C GLN A 178 -14.79 1.73 10.66
N LEU A 179 -15.67 0.94 11.29
CA LEU A 179 -16.09 1.14 12.68
C LEU A 179 -14.94 0.95 13.69
N LEU A 180 -13.99 0.07 13.38
CA LEU A 180 -12.76 -0.12 14.17
C LEU A 180 -11.84 1.10 14.06
N GLN A 181 -11.71 1.68 12.86
CA GLN A 181 -10.91 2.88 12.60
C GLN A 181 -11.50 4.15 13.22
N THR A 182 -12.84 4.30 13.25
CA THR A 182 -13.52 5.42 13.92
C THR A 182 -13.62 5.24 15.43
N GLY A 183 -13.34 4.03 15.93
CA GLY A 183 -13.42 3.69 17.36
C GLY A 183 -14.83 3.42 17.86
N GLU A 184 -15.77 3.17 16.95
CA GLU A 184 -17.12 2.72 17.26
C GLU A 184 -17.14 1.26 17.74
N ILE A 185 -16.16 0.45 17.32
CA ILE A 185 -15.89 -0.87 17.89
C ILE A 185 -14.54 -0.83 18.63
N PRO A 186 -14.47 -1.29 19.89
CA PRO A 186 -13.22 -1.32 20.64
C PRO A 186 -12.29 -2.41 20.12
N LEU A 187 -11.01 -2.06 20.04
CA LEU A 187 -9.92 -2.98 19.71
C LEU A 187 -9.55 -3.80 20.94
N LYS A 188 -9.15 -5.06 20.76
CA LYS A 188 -8.70 -5.98 21.83
C LYS A 188 -7.28 -5.68 22.33
N ILE A 189 -6.64 -4.64 21.79
CA ILE A 189 -5.24 -4.35 22.06
C ILE A 189 -5.08 -2.95 22.65
N LEU A 190 -4.13 -2.81 23.56
CA LEU A 190 -3.59 -1.54 24.04
C LEU A 190 -2.22 -1.31 23.42
N ARG A 191 -1.90 -0.05 23.15
CA ARG A 191 -0.54 0.39 22.84
C ARG A 191 0.18 0.69 24.13
N VAL A 192 1.33 0.06 24.33
CA VAL A 192 2.13 0.22 25.53
C VAL A 192 3.47 0.83 25.17
N ILE A 193 3.80 1.94 25.82
CA ILE A 193 5.04 2.67 25.62
C ILE A 193 5.75 2.89 26.94
N GLU A 194 7.06 2.71 26.94
CA GLU A 194 7.93 3.01 28.08
C GLU A 194 8.26 4.49 28.10
N THR A 195 7.76 5.19 29.11
CA THR A 195 8.05 6.62 29.35
C THR A 195 8.95 6.78 30.57
N ASN A 196 9.44 8.00 30.80
CA ASN A 196 10.25 8.32 31.99
C ASN A 196 9.47 8.16 33.31
N SER A 197 8.13 8.22 33.27
CA SER A 197 7.26 8.01 34.43
C SER A 197 6.72 6.57 34.54
N GLY A 198 7.20 5.64 33.70
CA GLY A 198 6.80 4.24 33.66
C GLY A 198 6.05 3.84 32.38
N LEU A 199 5.44 2.66 32.41
CA LEU A 199 4.65 2.14 31.28
C LEU A 199 3.33 2.90 31.16
N LYS A 200 3.07 3.47 29.98
CA LYS A 200 1.79 4.08 29.64
C LYS A 200 1.04 3.18 28.66
N ARG A 201 -0.20 2.85 28.99
CA ARG A 201 -1.11 2.05 28.16
C ARG A 201 -2.16 2.98 27.56
N LEU A 202 -2.36 2.88 26.26
CA LEU A 202 -3.23 3.76 25.49
C LEU A 202 -4.16 2.92 24.64
N ASN A 203 -5.38 3.39 24.46
CA ASN A 203 -6.22 2.84 23.41
C ASN A 203 -5.63 3.30 22.05
N PRO A 204 -5.42 2.40 21.08
CA PRO A 204 -4.88 2.79 19.79
C PRO A 204 -5.67 3.93 19.11
N ASN A 205 -6.99 4.00 19.34
CA ASN A 205 -7.86 5.04 18.78
C ASN A 205 -7.62 6.44 19.38
N GLU A 206 -6.96 6.54 20.53
CA GLU A 206 -6.55 7.82 21.13
C GLU A 206 -5.36 8.44 20.41
N ILE A 207 -4.58 7.63 19.68
CA ILE A 207 -3.36 8.07 19.00
C ILE A 207 -3.74 8.64 17.62
N GLN A 208 -3.38 9.90 17.38
CA GLN A 208 -3.55 10.52 16.08
C GLN A 208 -2.41 10.09 15.14
N TYR A 209 -1.16 10.25 15.59
CA TYR A 209 0.02 9.76 14.88
C TYR A 209 1.21 9.57 15.83
N VAL A 210 2.20 8.82 15.38
CA VAL A 210 3.50 8.64 16.01
C VAL A 210 4.54 9.32 15.14
N SER A 211 5.39 10.17 15.74
CA SER A 211 6.55 10.72 15.06
C SER A 211 7.86 10.23 15.65
N TYR A 212 8.86 10.02 14.79
CA TYR A 212 10.19 9.62 15.18
C TYR A 212 11.23 10.10 14.18
N THR A 213 12.47 10.24 14.64
CA THR A 213 13.58 10.68 13.78
C THR A 213 14.41 9.48 13.36
N ILE A 214 14.54 9.25 12.06
CA ILE A 214 15.45 8.21 11.54
C ILE A 214 16.90 8.72 11.68
N PRO A 215 17.77 8.05 12.44
CA PRO A 215 19.18 8.43 12.54
C PRO A 215 19.91 8.20 11.21
N GLU A 216 20.91 9.03 10.93
CA GLU A 216 21.71 9.00 9.70
C GLU A 216 22.35 7.62 9.46
N LYS A 217 22.20 7.06 8.26
CA LYS A 217 23.00 5.89 7.81
C LYS A 217 24.10 6.36 6.84
N LYS A 218 25.34 5.89 7.03
CA LYS A 218 26.50 6.21 6.17
C LYS A 218 26.43 5.42 4.85
N TYR A 219 25.75 5.96 3.85
CA TYR A 219 25.54 5.28 2.55
C TYR A 219 26.70 5.37 1.54
N ALA A 220 27.86 5.96 1.89
CA ALA A 220 28.97 6.14 0.96
C ALA A 220 29.50 4.81 0.35
N LYS A 221 29.36 3.69 1.07
CA LYS A 221 29.76 2.36 0.58
C LYS A 221 28.67 1.66 -0.23
N GLU A 222 27.40 1.94 0.04
CA GLU A 222 26.26 1.30 -0.62
C GLU A 222 25.97 1.92 -2.00
N GLY A 223 26.13 3.25 -2.14
CA GLY A 223 26.03 3.92 -3.44
C GLY A 223 27.10 3.47 -4.44
N PHE A 224 28.30 3.12 -3.96
CA PHE A 224 29.37 2.54 -4.77
C PHE A 224 29.02 1.10 -5.23
N LEU A 225 28.37 0.31 -4.37
CA LEU A 225 27.95 -1.06 -4.69
C LEU A 225 26.78 -1.11 -5.68
N ILE A 226 25.83 -0.17 -5.58
CA ILE A 226 24.72 -0.03 -6.53
C ILE A 226 25.26 0.40 -7.91
N GLY A 227 26.21 1.34 -7.94
CA GLY A 227 26.90 1.73 -9.17
C GLY A 227 27.64 0.56 -9.84
N LEU A 228 28.36 -0.25 -9.05
CA LEU A 228 29.03 -1.47 -9.52
C LEU A 228 28.04 -2.49 -10.10
N GLY A 229 26.87 -2.66 -9.48
CA GLY A 229 25.82 -3.55 -9.97
C GLY A 229 25.26 -3.14 -11.34
N ALA A 230 25.05 -1.82 -11.54
CA ALA A 230 24.60 -1.28 -12.83
C ALA A 230 25.67 -1.42 -13.92
N ASP A 231 26.93 -1.15 -13.58
CA ASP A 231 28.05 -1.28 -14.52
C ASP A 231 28.26 -2.76 -14.94
N ILE A 232 28.12 -3.72 -14.00
CA ILE A 232 28.15 -5.17 -14.29
C ILE A 232 26.96 -5.60 -15.16
N LEU A 233 25.76 -5.05 -14.93
CA LEU A 233 24.56 -5.35 -15.73
C LEU A 233 24.72 -4.87 -17.18
N VAL A 234 25.24 -3.66 -17.40
CA VAL A 234 25.52 -3.13 -18.74
C VAL A 234 26.58 -3.96 -19.45
N LEU A 235 27.65 -4.35 -18.74
CA LEU A 235 28.69 -5.24 -19.28
C LEU A 235 28.14 -6.62 -19.64
N SER A 236 27.25 -7.19 -18.83
CA SER A 236 26.65 -8.50 -19.10
C SER A 236 25.63 -8.46 -20.25
N ILE A 237 24.85 -7.37 -20.40
CA ILE A 237 23.98 -7.17 -21.57
C ILE A 237 24.83 -7.00 -22.85
N ALA A 238 25.93 -6.24 -22.79
CA ALA A 238 26.84 -6.09 -23.92
C ALA A 238 27.53 -7.41 -24.30
N LEU A 239 27.93 -8.23 -23.31
CA LEU A 239 28.52 -9.56 -23.53
C LEU A 239 27.52 -10.59 -24.05
N VAL A 240 26.25 -10.54 -23.60
CA VAL A 240 25.17 -11.42 -24.08
C VAL A 240 24.72 -11.03 -25.49
N SER A 241 24.57 -9.73 -25.77
CA SER A 241 24.21 -9.22 -27.11
C SER A 241 25.29 -9.46 -28.16
N ALA A 242 26.55 -9.64 -27.75
CA ALA A 242 27.64 -9.99 -28.67
C ALA A 242 27.65 -11.47 -29.05
N ASN A 243 27.00 -12.36 -28.27
CA ASN A 243 27.11 -13.81 -28.44
C ASN A 243 25.79 -14.51 -28.79
N ASN A 244 24.60 -13.93 -28.56
CA ASN A 244 23.31 -14.49 -28.98
C ASN A 244 22.22 -13.40 -29.12
N PRO A 245 21.34 -13.41 -30.15
CA PRO A 245 20.18 -12.53 -30.20
C PRO A 245 19.09 -13.01 -29.21
N PRO A 246 18.37 -12.10 -28.52
CA PRO A 246 17.59 -12.47 -27.35
C PRO A 246 16.24 -13.11 -27.72
N GLN A 247 15.95 -14.25 -27.08
CA GLN A 247 14.58 -14.75 -26.92
C GLN A 247 13.95 -14.10 -25.69
N GLN A 248 12.78 -13.50 -25.86
CA GLN A 248 11.99 -12.93 -24.76
C GLN A 248 11.40 -14.05 -23.91
N GLN A 249 11.92 -14.24 -22.69
CA GLN A 249 11.22 -14.96 -21.64
C GLN A 249 10.54 -13.95 -20.74
N SER A 250 9.22 -13.86 -20.86
CA SER A 250 8.37 -13.09 -19.95
C SER A 250 8.24 -13.83 -18.62
N VAL A 251 9.08 -13.48 -17.65
CA VAL A 251 8.82 -13.81 -16.24
C VAL A 251 7.84 -12.76 -15.72
N PHE A 252 6.56 -12.90 -16.05
CA PHE A 252 5.50 -12.21 -15.30
C PHE A 252 5.39 -12.90 -13.94
N ARG A 253 6.09 -12.36 -12.94
CA ARG A 253 5.87 -12.72 -11.55
C ARG A 253 4.57 -12.02 -11.11
N ASN A 254 3.53 -12.80 -10.82
CA ASN A 254 2.21 -12.36 -10.36
C ASN A 254 2.19 -11.76 -8.94
N ASP A 255 3.32 -11.23 -8.45
CA ASP A 255 3.45 -10.67 -7.10
C ASP A 255 3.14 -9.16 -7.05
N PHE A 256 2.33 -8.66 -7.98
CA PHE A 256 1.69 -7.36 -7.79
C PHE A 256 0.62 -7.52 -6.71
N ILE A 257 1.04 -7.47 -5.45
CA ILE A 257 0.17 -7.11 -4.34
C ILE A 257 -0.33 -5.71 -4.70
N GLY A 258 -1.57 -5.62 -5.16
CA GLY A 258 -2.18 -4.36 -5.60
C GLY A 258 -2.12 -3.33 -4.48
N GLY A 259 -1.36 -2.26 -4.69
CA GLY A 259 -1.51 -1.02 -3.92
C GLY A 259 -2.64 -0.21 -4.56
N SER A 260 -3.56 0.27 -3.72
CA SER A 260 -4.80 0.92 -4.11
C SER A 260 -4.62 2.41 -4.18
N CYS A 261 -5.25 3.01 -5.16
CA CYS A 261 -5.68 4.38 -5.01
C CYS A 261 -6.43 4.59 -3.68
N PRO A 262 -6.31 5.74 -2.99
CA PRO A 262 -7.33 6.13 -2.02
C PRO A 262 -8.70 6.11 -2.65
N TYR A 263 -9.69 5.71 -1.87
CA TYR A 263 -11.09 5.77 -2.26
C TYR A 263 -11.70 7.08 -1.79
N ILE A 264 -12.39 7.77 -2.70
CA ILE A 264 -13.19 8.96 -2.40
C ILE A 264 -14.66 8.57 -2.48
N TYR A 265 -15.36 8.72 -1.36
CA TYR A 265 -16.80 8.52 -1.30
C TYR A 265 -17.53 9.85 -1.13
N SER A 266 -18.63 9.99 -1.86
CA SER A 266 -19.54 11.13 -1.78
C SER A 266 -20.81 10.77 -1.04
N TYR A 267 -21.25 11.67 -0.16
CA TYR A 267 -22.53 11.54 0.51
C TYR A 267 -23.66 12.11 -0.35
N ASP A 268 -24.71 11.32 -0.56
CA ASP A 268 -25.88 11.73 -1.34
C ASP A 268 -27.03 12.32 -0.50
N GLY A 269 -26.80 12.52 0.80
CA GLY A 269 -27.83 12.91 1.77
C GLY A 269 -28.42 11.73 2.57
N LYS A 270 -28.08 10.49 2.20
CA LYS A 270 -28.50 9.27 2.90
C LYS A 270 -27.34 8.29 3.11
N ASN A 271 -26.60 7.97 2.05
CA ASN A 271 -25.51 6.98 2.03
C ASN A 271 -24.24 7.57 1.38
N TYR A 272 -23.11 6.92 1.64
CA TYR A 272 -21.86 7.16 0.92
C TYR A 272 -21.77 6.25 -0.30
N HIS A 273 -21.37 6.82 -1.45
CA HIS A 273 -21.14 6.11 -2.71
C HIS A 273 -19.71 6.34 -3.17
N LEU A 274 -19.08 5.31 -3.73
CA LEU A 274 -17.73 5.43 -4.28
C LEU A 274 -17.79 6.30 -5.55
N ASP A 275 -16.99 7.36 -5.59
CA ASP A 275 -16.89 8.26 -6.75
C ASP A 275 -15.54 8.13 -7.45
N SER A 276 -14.46 7.90 -6.71
CA SER A 276 -13.13 7.87 -7.30
C SER A 276 -12.14 6.94 -6.58
N GLU A 277 -11.27 6.36 -7.39
CA GLU A 277 -10.00 5.73 -7.03
C GLU A 277 -8.85 6.66 -7.46
N THR A 278 -8.54 7.64 -6.63
CA THR A 278 -7.60 8.72 -6.95
C THR A 278 -6.13 8.32 -6.79
N PHE A 279 -5.17 9.04 -7.37
CA PHE A 279 -3.73 8.78 -7.29
C PHE A 279 -3.24 7.48 -7.92
N GLY A 280 -3.94 6.97 -8.95
CA GLY A 280 -3.57 5.74 -9.65
C GLY A 280 -2.14 5.71 -10.18
N GLY A 281 -1.29 4.84 -9.66
CA GLY A 281 0.12 4.77 -10.08
C GLY A 281 1.03 5.86 -9.49
N SER A 282 0.56 6.72 -8.59
CA SER A 282 1.39 7.63 -7.79
C SER A 282 2.02 6.92 -6.58
N ILE A 283 2.67 5.78 -6.83
CA ILE A 283 3.16 4.84 -5.80
C ILE A 283 4.53 5.21 -5.18
N PHE A 284 5.18 6.28 -5.65
CA PHE A 284 6.45 6.79 -5.10
C PHE A 284 6.56 8.30 -5.27
N LYS A 285 7.42 8.95 -4.47
CA LYS A 285 7.55 10.42 -4.39
C LYS A 285 7.73 11.14 -5.74
N ALA A 286 8.51 10.57 -6.66
CA ALA A 286 8.72 11.16 -7.98
C ALA A 286 7.50 11.06 -8.92
N ALA A 287 6.51 10.21 -8.60
CA ALA A 287 5.24 10.08 -9.30
C ALA A 287 4.10 10.86 -8.62
N GLN A 288 4.42 11.70 -7.62
CA GLN A 288 3.45 12.61 -7.01
C GLN A 288 2.85 13.54 -8.06
N ARG A 289 1.53 13.68 -8.03
CA ARG A 289 0.77 14.58 -8.91
C ARG A 289 -0.59 14.88 -8.29
N THR A 290 -1.27 15.86 -8.87
CA THR A 290 -2.67 16.14 -8.57
C THR A 290 -3.55 15.33 -9.50
N ASP A 291 -4.47 14.54 -8.93
CA ASP A 291 -5.57 13.95 -9.67
C ASP A 291 -6.84 14.80 -9.43
N VAL A 292 -7.66 14.93 -10.46
CA VAL A 292 -8.92 15.67 -10.42
C VAL A 292 -10.00 14.69 -10.84
N ASP A 293 -10.95 14.44 -9.94
CA ASP A 293 -11.96 13.42 -10.14
C ASP A 293 -13.36 14.03 -10.20
N ASN A 294 -14.25 13.36 -10.92
CA ASN A 294 -15.67 13.66 -10.89
C ASN A 294 -16.31 13.17 -9.59
N LEU A 295 -17.22 13.97 -9.05
CA LEU A 295 -18.01 13.61 -7.87
C LEU A 295 -19.48 13.47 -8.29
N ASP A 296 -19.82 12.36 -8.92
CA ASP A 296 -21.11 12.11 -9.56
C ASP A 296 -22.25 11.93 -8.54
N TYR A 297 -21.95 11.45 -7.33
CA TYR A 297 -22.96 11.19 -6.28
C TYR A 297 -23.11 12.32 -5.26
N LEU A 298 -22.17 13.27 -5.23
CA LEU A 298 -22.11 14.29 -4.20
C LEU A 298 -23.33 15.22 -4.22
N LYS A 299 -24.02 15.30 -3.07
CA LYS A 299 -25.13 16.22 -2.87
C LYS A 299 -24.92 17.06 -1.62
N GLU A 300 -25.49 18.25 -1.66
CA GLU A 300 -25.59 19.11 -0.48
C GLU A 300 -26.52 18.44 0.53
N HIS A 301 -26.08 18.41 1.79
CA HIS A 301 -26.87 17.93 2.92
C HIS A 301 -26.65 18.82 4.13
N LYS A 302 -27.71 19.57 4.49
CA LYS A 302 -27.79 20.46 5.67
C LYS A 302 -26.74 21.58 5.68
N GLY A 303 -26.50 22.18 4.52
CA GLY A 303 -25.55 23.25 4.27
C GLY A 303 -24.12 22.77 3.97
N TYR A 304 -23.89 21.47 3.88
CA TYR A 304 -22.54 20.90 3.73
C TYR A 304 -22.49 19.87 2.61
N TYR A 305 -21.33 19.80 1.95
CA TYR A 305 -20.94 18.69 1.10
C TYR A 305 -20.02 17.77 1.88
N GLN A 306 -20.37 16.49 1.98
CA GLN A 306 -19.62 15.53 2.78
C GLN A 306 -18.92 14.53 1.87
N LEU A 307 -17.59 14.49 1.99
CA LEU A 307 -16.70 13.57 1.29
C LEU A 307 -15.96 12.72 2.33
N ARG A 308 -15.62 11.49 1.95
CA ARG A 308 -14.81 10.60 2.77
C ARG A 308 -13.66 10.08 1.92
N LEU A 309 -12.43 10.36 2.35
CA LEU A 309 -11.21 9.80 1.80
C LEU A 309 -10.78 8.62 2.69
N THR A 310 -10.66 7.43 2.12
CA THR A 310 -10.25 6.23 2.88
C THR A 310 -9.04 5.54 2.27
N ASN A 311 -8.25 4.99 3.18
CA ASN A 311 -7.18 4.06 2.88
C ASN A 311 -7.64 2.67 3.30
N GLU A 312 -8.03 1.83 2.33
CA GLU A 312 -8.64 0.52 2.61
C GLU A 312 -7.67 -0.65 2.43
N LEU A 313 -6.56 -0.46 1.72
CA LEU A 313 -5.51 -1.47 1.59
C LEU A 313 -4.35 -1.26 2.58
N ASP A 314 -3.45 -2.24 2.63
CA ASP A 314 -2.27 -2.26 3.50
C ASP A 314 -1.14 -1.37 2.95
N GLU A 315 -1.45 -0.09 2.76
CA GLU A 315 -0.53 0.93 2.25
C GLU A 315 -0.58 2.21 3.08
N THR A 316 0.37 3.11 2.84
CA THR A 316 0.39 4.43 3.45
C THR A 316 0.30 5.49 2.38
N GLN A 317 -0.77 6.26 2.45
CA GLN A 317 -1.10 7.31 1.52
C GLN A 317 -0.68 8.65 2.11
N TYR A 318 0.04 9.45 1.32
CA TYR A 318 0.39 10.83 1.68
C TYR A 318 -0.41 11.75 0.77
N VAL A 319 -1.28 12.57 1.36
CA VAL A 319 -2.12 13.54 0.64
C VAL A 319 -1.75 14.93 1.11
N ASP A 320 -1.19 15.73 0.21
CA ASP A 320 -0.76 17.09 0.54
C ASP A 320 -1.92 18.07 0.57
N GLU A 321 -2.92 17.89 -0.31
CA GLU A 321 -4.02 18.83 -0.47
C GLU A 321 -5.29 18.12 -0.96
N PHE A 322 -6.45 18.58 -0.49
CA PHE A 322 -7.76 18.17 -0.96
C PHE A 322 -8.63 19.39 -1.17
N LYS A 323 -9.22 19.53 -2.36
CA LYS A 323 -10.04 20.68 -2.76
C LYS A 323 -11.29 20.24 -3.51
N LEU A 324 -12.39 20.92 -3.24
CA LEU A 324 -13.60 20.82 -4.06
C LEU A 324 -13.54 21.87 -5.17
N LEU A 325 -13.55 21.44 -6.42
CA LEU A 325 -13.64 22.31 -7.59
C LEU A 325 -15.09 22.40 -8.04
N ILE A 326 -15.59 23.61 -8.23
CA ILE A 326 -16.95 23.87 -8.69
C ILE A 326 -16.86 24.55 -10.07
N ALA A 327 -17.58 24.01 -11.05
CA ALA A 327 -17.61 24.54 -12.40
C ALA A 327 -19.06 24.74 -12.86
N ASP A 328 -19.45 26.00 -13.08
CA ASP A 328 -20.72 26.30 -13.73
C ASP A 328 -20.63 25.96 -15.23
N HIS A 329 -21.60 25.21 -15.74
CA HIS A 329 -21.64 24.80 -17.14
C HIS A 329 -23.08 24.82 -17.70
N PRO A 330 -23.26 24.89 -19.03
CA PRO A 330 -24.59 24.88 -19.63
C PRO A 330 -25.42 23.66 -19.24
N LYS A 331 -26.74 23.83 -19.18
CA LYS A 331 -27.66 22.73 -18.89
C LYS A 331 -27.55 21.64 -19.94
N GLY A 332 -27.47 20.39 -19.49
CA GLY A 332 -27.38 19.21 -20.38
C GLY A 332 -25.96 18.85 -20.83
N THR A 333 -24.94 19.56 -20.37
CA THR A 333 -23.53 19.18 -20.56
C THR A 333 -22.97 18.46 -19.33
N GLN A 334 -21.82 17.82 -19.48
CA GLN A 334 -21.03 17.24 -18.39
C GLN A 334 -19.65 17.90 -18.36
N VAL A 335 -19.05 18.03 -17.18
CA VAL A 335 -17.68 18.51 -17.02
C VAL A 335 -16.81 17.33 -16.64
N ILE A 336 -15.76 17.05 -17.42
CA ILE A 336 -14.83 15.95 -17.18
C ILE A 336 -13.41 16.52 -17.14
N PRO A 337 -12.59 16.21 -16.13
CA PRO A 337 -11.19 16.56 -16.09
C PRO A 337 -10.36 15.67 -17.03
N SER A 338 -9.34 16.23 -17.67
CA SER A 338 -8.27 15.48 -18.31
C SER A 338 -7.17 15.13 -17.30
N PHE A 339 -6.21 14.30 -17.71
CA PHE A 339 -5.10 13.84 -16.87
C PHE A 339 -4.21 14.97 -16.33
N ASP A 340 -4.20 16.14 -16.99
CA ASP A 340 -3.47 17.35 -16.57
C ASP A 340 -4.35 18.30 -15.73
N GLY A 341 -5.56 17.86 -15.34
CA GLY A 341 -6.50 18.62 -14.52
C GLY A 341 -7.31 19.68 -15.29
N LYS A 342 -7.16 19.77 -16.61
CA LYS A 342 -7.96 20.70 -17.42
C LYS A 342 -9.42 20.21 -17.51
N LEU A 343 -10.36 21.11 -17.24
CA LEU A 343 -11.78 20.79 -17.31
C LEU A 343 -12.30 20.90 -18.74
N HIS A 344 -12.98 19.85 -19.21
CA HIS A 344 -13.61 19.77 -20.51
C HIS A 344 -15.12 19.70 -20.37
N VAL A 345 -15.84 20.57 -21.09
CA VAL A 345 -17.30 20.51 -21.19
C VAL A 345 -17.67 19.61 -22.36
N LEU A 346 -18.30 18.48 -22.05
CA LEU A 346 -18.79 17.52 -23.03
C LEU A 346 -20.29 17.70 -23.22
N ASN A 347 -20.72 17.66 -24.48
CA ASN A 347 -22.13 17.63 -24.86
C ASN A 347 -22.36 16.43 -25.77
N THR A 348 -23.44 15.69 -25.55
CA THR A 348 -23.90 14.59 -26.42
C THR A 348 -22.82 13.51 -26.61
N LEU A 349 -22.66 12.63 -25.61
CA LEU A 349 -21.80 11.46 -25.72
C LEU A 349 -22.34 10.49 -26.78
N LYS A 350 -21.45 10.01 -27.65
CA LYS A 350 -21.79 8.98 -28.65
C LYS A 350 -21.39 7.60 -28.14
N SER A 351 -22.34 6.68 -28.14
CA SER A 351 -22.04 5.27 -27.83
C SER A 351 -21.14 4.66 -28.91
N PRO A 352 -20.25 3.71 -28.55
CA PRO A 352 -19.47 2.97 -29.52
C PRO A 352 -20.37 2.19 -30.49
N GLU A 353 -19.97 2.10 -31.75
CA GLU A 353 -20.69 1.35 -32.79
C GLU A 353 -20.17 -0.09 -32.96
N ARG A 354 -18.91 -0.34 -32.56
CA ARG A 354 -18.25 -1.64 -32.65
C ARG A 354 -17.14 -1.75 -31.59
N ALA A 355 -17.02 -2.92 -30.97
CA ALA A 355 -15.92 -3.24 -30.06
C ALA A 355 -15.52 -4.70 -30.23
N THR A 356 -14.21 -4.96 -30.31
CA THR A 356 -13.65 -6.31 -30.44
C THR A 356 -12.53 -6.51 -29.44
N ASP A 357 -12.44 -7.70 -28.85
CA ASP A 357 -11.29 -8.08 -28.02
C ASP A 357 -10.06 -8.44 -28.89
N LYS A 358 -8.96 -8.85 -28.23
CA LYS A 358 -7.70 -9.23 -28.89
C LYS A 358 -7.82 -10.45 -29.81
N ASP A 359 -8.83 -11.30 -29.60
CA ASP A 359 -9.09 -12.53 -30.36
C ASP A 359 -10.14 -12.30 -31.46
N GLY A 360 -10.69 -11.08 -31.57
CA GLY A 360 -11.66 -10.66 -32.58
C GLY A 360 -13.12 -10.86 -32.19
N ASN A 361 -13.42 -11.26 -30.94
CA ASN A 361 -14.81 -11.46 -30.50
C ASN A 361 -15.52 -10.11 -30.29
N ASN A 362 -16.80 -10.03 -30.63
CA ASN A 362 -17.59 -8.82 -30.41
C ASN A 362 -17.91 -8.64 -28.91
N VAL A 363 -17.40 -7.55 -28.33
CA VAL A 363 -17.57 -7.19 -26.92
C VAL A 363 -18.39 -5.90 -26.73
N LEU A 364 -19.07 -5.42 -27.78
CA LEU A 364 -19.82 -4.16 -27.74
C LEU A 364 -20.85 -4.12 -26.60
N HIS A 365 -21.47 -5.25 -26.30
CA HIS A 365 -22.46 -5.36 -25.23
C HIS A 365 -21.91 -5.01 -23.84
N LEU A 366 -20.59 -5.12 -23.62
CA LEU A 366 -19.93 -4.80 -22.34
C LEU A 366 -19.71 -3.28 -22.15
N ILE A 367 -19.70 -2.49 -23.22
CA ILE A 367 -19.29 -1.06 -23.17
C ILE A 367 -20.32 -0.13 -23.82
N LYS A 368 -21.54 -0.61 -24.06
CA LYS A 368 -22.57 0.15 -24.77
C LYS A 368 -23.22 1.23 -23.89
N SER A 369 -23.25 1.00 -22.58
CA SER A 369 -23.76 1.91 -21.54
C SER A 369 -22.63 2.32 -20.60
N LYS A 370 -22.82 3.43 -19.88
CA LYS A 370 -21.97 3.78 -18.72
C LYS A 370 -22.13 2.68 -17.67
N ASP A 371 -21.06 2.34 -16.96
CA ASP A 371 -21.10 1.37 -15.87
C ASP A 371 -21.99 1.90 -14.73
N ASP A 372 -22.81 1.01 -14.16
CA ASP A 372 -23.72 1.33 -13.05
C ASP A 372 -23.04 1.20 -11.68
N ASN A 373 -21.77 0.76 -11.62
CA ASN A 373 -20.97 0.65 -10.40
C ASN A 373 -19.56 1.20 -10.68
N VAL A 374 -19.17 2.26 -9.97
CA VAL A 374 -17.76 2.49 -9.64
C VAL A 374 -17.53 1.82 -8.30
#